data_AF-A0A962QHH3-F1
#
_entry.id   AF-A0A962QHH3-F1
#
_cell.length_a   1.000
_cell.length_b   1.000
_cell.length_c   1.000
_cell.angle_alpha   90.00
_cell.angle_beta   90.00
_cell.angle_gamma   90.00
#
_symmetry.space_group_name_H-M   'P 1'
#
loop_
_entity.id
_entity.type
_entity.pdbx_description
1 polymer ?
#
loop_
_entity_poly.entity_id
_entity_poly.type
_entity_poly.pdbx_seq_one_letter_code
_entity_poly.pdbx_strand_id
1 'polypeptide(L)'
;MIPEIEGGFDPELSIPALWEDLLPPVFVGFMVAGLFSATMSTADSLLLSASSALTQHVFPQLRNSYALARLGTVAVICMIVAIALLASQNVLSLVVLAWGGMASAVAPVVVLMLLGEKLTQRLAVMMMVAGFGVAVYWRHGLGLQAQLMDLVPGMLAGFSIYAISWLLETYVRKEEKA
;
A
#
# COMPACT_ATOMS: atom_id res chain seq x y z
N MET A 1 -19.85 15.98 11.35
CA MET A 1 -18.85 16.97 10.92
C MET A 1 -18.09 17.35 12.17
N ILE A 2 -16.95 16.69 12.43
CA ILE A 2 -16.12 17.06 13.59
C ILE A 2 -15.42 18.35 13.18
N PRO A 3 -15.59 19.45 13.93
CA PRO A 3 -15.04 20.76 13.56
C PRO A 3 -13.52 20.65 13.43
N GLU A 4 -12.99 21.31 12.41
CA GLU A 4 -11.56 21.42 12.14
C GLU A 4 -10.81 21.87 13.39
N ILE A 5 -9.86 21.06 13.82
CA ILE A 5 -8.88 21.42 14.84
C ILE A 5 -7.83 22.27 14.13
N GLU A 6 -8.07 23.59 14.06
CA GLU A 6 -7.19 24.64 13.52
C GLU A 6 -5.90 24.87 14.34
N GLY A 7 -5.31 23.82 14.91
CA GLY A 7 -4.07 23.97 15.66
C GLY A 7 -3.34 22.66 15.80
N GLY A 8 -2.23 22.51 15.07
CA GLY A 8 -1.04 21.71 15.42
C GLY A 8 -1.22 20.34 16.09
N PHE A 9 -2.37 19.70 15.96
CA PHE A 9 -2.71 18.48 16.66
C PHE A 9 -2.31 17.32 15.77
N ASP A 10 -1.24 16.64 16.15
CA ASP A 10 -0.79 15.44 15.47
C ASP A 10 -1.74 14.27 15.83
N PRO A 11 -2.50 13.72 14.88
CA PRO A 11 -3.42 12.61 15.16
C PRO A 11 -2.69 11.39 15.75
N GLU A 12 -1.39 11.25 15.49
CA GLU A 12 -0.57 10.14 15.97
C GLU A 12 -0.34 10.19 17.49
N LEU A 13 -0.41 11.39 18.09
CA LEU A 13 -0.23 11.61 19.53
C LEU A 13 -1.55 11.66 20.30
N SER A 14 -2.69 11.55 19.62
CA SER A 14 -4.01 11.64 20.24
C SER A 14 -4.25 10.58 21.32
N ILE A 15 -3.87 9.34 21.05
CA ILE A 15 -4.05 8.22 21.98
C ILE A 15 -3.08 8.30 23.17
N PRO A 16 -1.76 8.56 22.98
CA PRO A 16 -0.86 8.82 24.09
C PRO A 16 -1.32 9.97 24.99
N ALA A 17 -1.77 11.09 24.42
CA ALA A 17 -2.28 12.23 25.18
C ALA A 17 -3.50 11.85 26.03
N LEU A 18 -4.43 11.07 25.49
CA LEU A 18 -5.57 10.55 26.25
C LEU A 18 -5.13 9.66 27.43
N TRP A 19 -4.05 8.90 27.29
CA TRP A 19 -3.56 8.09 28.40
C TRP A 19 -3.01 8.94 29.54
N GLU A 20 -2.29 10.02 29.23
CA GLU A 20 -1.76 10.94 30.24
C GLU A 20 -2.88 11.62 31.04
N ASP A 21 -4.01 11.94 30.39
CA ASP A 21 -5.14 12.60 31.04
C ASP A 21 -6.00 11.64 31.89
N LEU A 22 -6.16 10.39 31.46
CA LEU A 22 -7.10 9.44 32.08
C LEU A 22 -6.47 8.42 33.04
N LEU A 23 -5.16 8.14 32.93
CA LEU A 23 -4.52 7.04 33.65
C LEU A 23 -3.48 7.53 34.69
N PRO A 24 -3.30 6.79 35.80
CA PRO A 24 -2.17 7.03 36.69
C PRO A 24 -0.81 6.80 35.98
N PRO A 25 0.27 7.49 36.37
CA PRO A 25 1.57 7.45 35.67
C PRO A 25 2.14 6.03 35.45
N VAL A 26 1.90 5.13 36.39
CA VAL A 26 2.35 3.72 36.30
C VAL A 26 1.69 2.99 35.14
N PHE A 27 0.39 3.25 34.89
CA PHE A 27 -0.34 2.62 33.82
C PHE A 27 -0.04 3.24 32.45
N VAL A 28 0.26 4.54 32.38
CA VAL A 28 0.72 5.19 31.13
C VAL A 28 1.98 4.51 30.62
N GLY A 29 2.97 4.29 31.49
CA GLY A 29 4.19 3.56 31.15
C GLY A 29 3.91 2.14 30.65
N PHE A 30 2.97 1.43 31.28
CA PHE A 30 2.55 0.10 30.84
C PHE A 30 1.89 0.11 29.45
N MET A 31 1.01 1.09 29.18
CA MET A 31 0.35 1.24 27.88
C MET A 31 1.34 1.54 26.75
N VAL A 32 2.27 2.46 26.98
CA VAL A 32 3.30 2.82 25.99
C VAL A 32 4.25 1.64 25.74
N ALA A 33 4.65 0.91 26.80
CA ALA A 33 5.46 -0.30 26.64
C ALA A 33 4.72 -1.38 25.83
N GLY A 34 3.43 -1.59 26.09
CA GLY A 34 2.57 -2.49 25.32
C GLY A 34 2.44 -2.09 23.86
N LEU A 35 2.26 -0.79 23.58
CA LEU A 35 2.21 -0.25 22.22
C LEU A 35 3.50 -0.55 21.45
N PHE A 36 4.67 -0.26 22.03
CA PHE A 36 5.95 -0.58 21.40
C PHE A 36 6.16 -2.08 21.21
N SER A 37 5.75 -2.90 22.19
CA SER A 37 5.84 -4.36 22.05
C SER A 37 4.98 -4.88 20.90
N ALA A 38 3.74 -4.39 20.77
CA ALA A 38 2.85 -4.77 19.68
C ALA A 38 3.37 -4.29 18.31
N THR A 39 3.90 -3.07 18.22
CA THR A 39 4.45 -2.55 16.96
C THR A 39 5.74 -3.26 16.54
N MET A 40 6.63 -3.57 17.47
CA MET A 40 7.85 -4.36 17.20
C MET A 40 7.48 -5.76 16.67
N SER A 41 6.56 -6.47 17.33
CA SER A 41 6.12 -7.80 16.88
C SER A 41 5.49 -7.78 15.48
N THR A 42 4.73 -6.72 15.17
CA THR A 42 4.15 -6.52 13.83
C THR A 42 5.24 -6.21 12.80
N ALA A 43 6.18 -5.32 13.15
CA ALA A 43 7.29 -4.95 12.28
C ALA A 43 8.16 -6.17 11.95
N ASP A 44 8.50 -7.00 12.93
CA ASP A 44 9.28 -8.23 12.72
C ASP A 44 8.59 -9.18 11.73
N SER A 45 7.27 -9.36 11.87
CA SER A 45 6.48 -10.22 11.00
C SER A 45 6.39 -9.68 9.56
N LEU A 46 6.23 -8.36 9.40
CA LEU A 46 6.21 -7.71 8.09
C LEU A 46 7.58 -7.72 7.41
N LEU A 47 8.66 -7.51 8.17
CA LEU A 47 10.04 -7.58 7.70
C LEU A 47 10.37 -8.97 7.17
N LEU A 48 10.02 -10.01 7.93
CA LEU A 48 10.25 -11.40 7.50
C LEU A 48 9.44 -11.75 6.25
N SER A 49 8.17 -11.31 6.21
CA SER A 49 7.30 -11.51 5.05
C SER A 49 7.83 -10.80 3.80
N ALA A 50 8.27 -9.54 3.92
CA ALA A 50 8.85 -8.76 2.84
C ALA A 50 10.19 -9.36 2.37
N SER A 51 11.04 -9.77 3.30
CA SER A 51 12.31 -10.45 2.99
C SER A 51 12.06 -11.77 2.25
N SER A 52 11.08 -12.56 2.67
CA SER A 52 10.71 -13.81 2.00
C SER A 52 10.19 -13.55 0.59
N ALA A 53 9.30 -12.56 0.42
CA ALA A 53 8.79 -12.20 -0.90
C ALA A 53 9.91 -11.76 -1.86
N LEU A 54 10.88 -10.97 -1.37
CA LEU A 54 12.02 -10.53 -2.16
C LEU A 54 12.93 -11.70 -2.58
N THR A 55 13.27 -12.57 -1.63
CA THR A 55 14.11 -13.75 -1.89
C THR A 55 13.42 -14.78 -2.79
N GLN A 56 12.12 -14.99 -2.66
CA GLN A 56 11.39 -15.99 -3.43
C GLN A 56 11.05 -15.52 -4.85
N HIS A 57 10.62 -14.26 -5.02
CA HIS A 57 10.07 -13.78 -6.29
C HIS A 57 11.03 -12.91 -7.10
N VAL A 58 11.86 -12.10 -6.47
CA VAL A 58 12.71 -11.12 -7.18
C VAL A 58 14.13 -11.65 -7.39
N PHE A 59 14.70 -12.26 -6.35
CA PHE A 59 16.08 -12.76 -6.37
C PHE A 59 16.17 -14.22 -5.88
N PRO A 60 15.66 -15.19 -6.65
CA PRO A 60 15.67 -16.62 -6.27
C PRO A 60 17.09 -17.16 -6.03
N GLN A 61 18.11 -16.50 -6.57
CA GLN A 61 19.53 -16.83 -6.36
C GLN A 61 19.98 -16.64 -4.91
N LEU A 62 19.33 -15.74 -4.14
CA LEU A 62 19.63 -15.51 -2.72
C LEU A 62 19.26 -16.71 -1.83
N ARG A 63 18.47 -17.66 -2.33
CA ARG A 63 18.08 -18.89 -1.63
C ARG A 63 19.24 -19.87 -1.44
N ASN A 64 20.23 -19.86 -2.33
CA ASN A 64 21.26 -20.91 -2.38
C ASN A 64 22.26 -20.87 -1.21
N SER A 65 22.24 -19.82 -0.38
CA SER A 65 23.09 -19.73 0.79
C SER A 65 22.40 -18.97 1.92
N TYR A 66 22.51 -19.49 3.14
CA TYR A 66 22.02 -18.83 4.36
C TYR A 66 22.60 -17.41 4.51
N ALA A 67 23.84 -17.20 4.07
CA ALA A 67 24.49 -15.89 4.09
C ALA A 67 23.81 -14.89 3.13
N LEU A 68 23.38 -15.35 1.95
CA LEU A 68 22.71 -14.51 0.95
C LEU A 68 21.29 -14.16 1.38
N ALA A 69 20.55 -15.10 1.98
CA ALA A 69 19.23 -14.83 2.55
C ALA A 69 19.31 -13.77 3.65
N ARG A 70 20.28 -13.89 4.58
CA ARG A 70 20.53 -12.90 5.63
C ARG A 70 20.90 -11.52 5.06
N LEU A 71 21.71 -11.48 4.00
CA LEU A 71 22.07 -10.25 3.32
C LEU A 71 20.85 -9.60 2.65
N GLY A 72 19.94 -10.39 2.09
CA GLY A 72 18.64 -9.93 1.60
C GLY A 72 17.80 -9.25 2.68
N THR A 73 17.70 -9.86 3.87
CA THR A 73 16.97 -9.25 5.01
C THR A 73 17.61 -7.95 5.45
N VAL A 74 18.94 -7.89 5.57
CA VAL A 74 19.66 -6.66 5.92
C VAL A 74 19.43 -5.56 4.88
N ALA A 75 19.45 -5.90 3.59
CA ALA A 75 19.18 -4.94 2.52
C ALA A 75 17.75 -4.36 2.62
N VAL A 76 16.74 -5.20 2.91
CA VAL A 76 15.36 -4.76 3.13
C VAL A 76 15.26 -3.82 4.34
N ILE A 77 15.92 -4.17 5.46
CA ILE A 77 15.95 -3.30 6.65
C ILE A 77 16.61 -1.96 6.32
N CYS A 78 17.77 -1.96 5.66
CA CYS A 78 18.45 -0.73 5.25
C CYS A 78 17.57 0.15 4.36
N MET A 79 16.83 -0.45 3.41
CA MET A 79 15.90 0.27 2.55
C MET A 79 14.75 0.90 3.34
N ILE A 80 14.12 0.16 4.26
CA ILE A 80 13.01 0.65 5.08
C ILE A 80 13.48 1.79 5.99
N VAL A 81 14.64 1.64 6.64
CA VAL A 81 15.23 2.69 7.48
C VAL A 81 15.55 3.93 6.66
N ALA A 82 16.11 3.79 5.46
CA ALA A 82 16.38 4.93 4.58
C ALA A 82 15.08 5.67 4.20
N ILE A 83 14.02 4.94 3.85
CA ILE A 83 12.71 5.53 3.56
C ILE A 83 12.15 6.25 4.80
N ALA A 84 12.25 5.64 5.98
CA ALA A 84 11.78 6.24 7.23
C ALA A 84 12.52 7.54 7.59
N LEU A 85 13.83 7.62 7.32
CA LEU A 85 14.63 8.83 7.57
C LEU A 85 14.40 9.94 6.54
N LEU A 86 14.01 9.58 5.30
CA LEU A 86 13.73 10.53 4.22
C LEU A 86 12.28 10.98 4.19
N ALA A 87 11.37 10.26 4.85
CA ALA A 87 9.97 10.59 4.89
C ALA A 87 9.73 11.85 5.72
N SER A 88 9.14 12.87 5.09
CA SER A 88 8.72 14.12 5.75
C SER A 88 7.26 14.10 6.20
N GLN A 89 6.54 13.00 5.95
CA GLN A 89 5.11 12.85 6.19
C GLN A 89 4.86 11.98 7.42
N ASN A 90 3.74 12.23 8.09
CA ASN A 90 3.24 11.41 9.21
C ASN A 90 3.10 9.93 8.79
N VAL A 91 3.34 9.01 9.72
CA VAL A 91 3.25 7.55 9.51
C VAL A 91 1.87 7.15 8.99
N LEU A 92 0.79 7.74 9.52
CA LEU A 92 -0.57 7.48 9.05
C LEU A 92 -0.72 7.79 7.55
N SER A 93 -0.17 8.93 7.10
CA SER A 93 -0.19 9.33 5.70
C SER A 93 0.55 8.33 4.82
N LEU A 94 1.71 7.84 5.26
CA LEU A 94 2.49 6.83 4.54
C LEU A 94 1.76 5.48 4.47
N VAL A 95 1.13 5.05 5.56
CA VAL A 95 0.38 3.79 5.60
C VAL A 95 -0.85 3.85 4.69
N VAL A 96 -1.60 4.96 4.72
CA VAL A 96 -2.75 5.17 3.83
C VAL A 96 -2.32 5.21 2.37
N LEU A 97 -1.17 5.80 2.06
CA LEU A 97 -0.59 5.76 0.72
C LEU A 97 -0.27 4.33 0.27
N ALA A 98 0.48 3.59 1.10
CA ALA A 98 0.89 2.22 0.79
C ALA A 98 -0.31 1.30 0.60
N TRP A 99 -1.28 1.34 1.51
CA TRP A 99 -2.50 0.53 1.42
C TRP A 99 -3.39 0.96 0.24
N GLY A 100 -3.57 2.26 0.05
CA GLY A 100 -4.37 2.82 -1.05
C GLY A 100 -3.80 2.46 -2.42
N GLY A 101 -2.47 2.54 -2.59
CA GLY A 101 -1.80 2.17 -3.83
C GLY A 101 -1.83 0.66 -4.10
N MET A 102 -1.65 -0.18 -3.07
CA MET A 102 -1.81 -1.63 -3.22
C MET A 102 -3.24 -1.99 -3.62
N ALA A 103 -4.23 -1.41 -2.94
CA ALA A 103 -5.63 -1.67 -3.22
C ALA A 103 -6.05 -1.14 -4.60
N SER A 104 -5.56 0.02 -5.05
CA SER A 104 -5.90 0.55 -6.38
C SER A 104 -5.38 -0.32 -7.53
N ALA A 105 -4.24 -0.99 -7.34
CA ALA A 105 -3.66 -1.90 -8.31
C ALA A 105 -4.36 -3.27 -8.33
N VAL A 106 -4.60 -3.86 -7.15
CA VAL A 106 -5.06 -5.25 -7.01
C VAL A 106 -6.58 -5.36 -7.10
N ALA A 107 -7.33 -4.42 -6.53
CA ALA A 107 -8.79 -4.48 -6.47
C ALA A 107 -9.48 -4.64 -7.84
N PRO A 108 -9.17 -3.86 -8.89
CA PRO A 108 -9.89 -4.01 -10.16
C PRO A 108 -9.65 -5.37 -10.82
N VAL A 109 -8.44 -5.94 -10.69
CA VAL A 109 -8.12 -7.27 -11.22
C VAL A 109 -8.87 -8.36 -10.46
N VAL A 110 -8.85 -8.32 -9.12
CA VAL A 110 -9.52 -9.33 -8.28
C VAL A 110 -11.03 -9.27 -8.47
N VAL A 111 -11.63 -8.08 -8.53
CA VAL A 111 -13.08 -7.91 -8.74
C VAL A 111 -13.52 -8.53 -10.07
N LEU A 112 -12.81 -8.29 -11.17
CA LEU A 112 -13.15 -8.88 -12.46
C LEU A 112 -12.99 -10.40 -12.49
N MET A 113 -11.93 -10.93 -11.85
CA MET A 113 -11.75 -12.38 -11.73
C MET A 113 -12.88 -13.04 -10.93
N LEU A 114 -13.37 -12.37 -9.86
CA LEU A 114 -14.52 -12.84 -9.08
C LEU A 114 -15.84 -12.78 -9.87
N LEU A 115 -15.97 -11.84 -10.80
CA LEU A 115 -17.10 -11.76 -11.72
C LEU A 115 -17.06 -12.83 -12.83
N GLY A 116 -16.02 -13.67 -12.86
CA GLY A 116 -15.88 -14.77 -13.84
C GLY A 116 -15.15 -14.38 -15.12
N GLU A 117 -14.57 -13.18 -15.19
CA GLU A 117 -13.82 -12.71 -16.35
C GLU A 117 -12.45 -13.37 -16.45
N LYS A 118 -12.10 -13.85 -17.65
CA LYS A 118 -10.79 -14.44 -17.93
C LYS A 118 -9.82 -13.35 -18.39
N LEU A 119 -9.08 -12.79 -17.45
CA LEU A 119 -8.06 -11.77 -17.75
C LEU A 119 -6.78 -12.41 -18.28
N THR A 120 -6.22 -11.87 -19.36
CA THR A 120 -4.87 -12.23 -19.81
C THR A 120 -3.83 -11.63 -18.87
N GLN A 121 -2.67 -12.30 -18.72
CA GLN A 121 -1.58 -11.81 -17.85
C GLN A 121 -1.15 -10.38 -18.21
N ARG A 122 -1.07 -10.07 -19.51
CA ARG A 122 -0.68 -8.75 -19.99
C ARG A 122 -1.70 -7.68 -19.61
N LEU A 123 -2.99 -7.99 -19.75
CA LEU A 123 -4.07 -7.08 -19.36
C LEU A 123 -4.06 -6.82 -17.85
N ALA A 124 -3.94 -7.86 -17.04
CA ALA A 124 -3.87 -7.75 -15.58
C ALA A 124 -2.71 -6.85 -15.14
N VAL A 125 -1.52 -7.02 -15.71
CA VAL A 125 -0.35 -6.16 -15.39
C VAL A 125 -0.61 -4.71 -15.81
N MET A 126 -1.18 -4.47 -16.99
CA MET A 126 -1.49 -3.10 -17.45
C MET A 126 -2.51 -2.41 -16.54
N MET A 127 -3.53 -3.14 -16.08
CA MET A 127 -4.49 -2.64 -15.10
C MET A 127 -3.84 -2.28 -13.76
N MET A 128 -2.96 -3.14 -13.25
CA MET A 128 -2.25 -2.91 -11.97
C MET A 128 -1.35 -1.68 -12.06
N VAL A 129 -0.55 -1.56 -13.12
CA VAL A 129 0.38 -0.43 -13.30
C VAL A 129 -0.38 0.88 -13.45
N ALA A 130 -1.48 0.91 -14.20
CA ALA A 130 -2.27 2.11 -14.35
C ALA A 130 -3.02 2.48 -13.07
N GLY A 131 -3.60 1.52 -12.36
CA GLY A 131 -4.29 1.78 -11.10
C GLY A 131 -3.35 2.31 -10.01
N PHE A 132 -2.13 1.78 -9.93
CA PHE A 132 -1.09 2.31 -9.05
C PHE A 132 -0.62 3.71 -9.49
N GLY A 133 -0.30 3.87 -10.78
CA GLY A 133 0.22 5.11 -11.33
C GLY A 133 -0.77 6.27 -11.19
N VAL A 134 -2.06 6.03 -11.45
CA VAL A 134 -3.10 7.05 -11.27
C VAL A 134 -3.30 7.38 -9.79
N ALA A 135 -3.25 6.42 -8.88
CA ALA A 135 -3.34 6.71 -7.44
C ALA A 135 -2.17 7.60 -6.95
N VAL A 136 -0.94 7.30 -7.39
CA VAL A 136 0.24 8.12 -7.05
C VAL A 136 0.16 9.51 -7.68
N TYR A 137 -0.23 9.60 -8.95
CA TYR A 137 -0.38 10.87 -9.66
C TYR A 137 -1.49 11.73 -9.08
N TRP A 138 -2.60 11.12 -8.66
CA TRP A 138 -3.71 11.82 -8.01
C TRP A 138 -3.24 12.49 -6.71
N ARG A 139 -2.49 11.75 -5.90
CA ARG A 139 -2.00 12.23 -4.62
C ARG A 139 -0.93 13.32 -4.74
N HIS A 140 0.10 13.08 -5.55
CA HIS A 140 1.26 13.98 -5.64
C HIS A 140 1.13 15.06 -6.71
N GLY A 141 0.38 14.81 -7.78
CA GLY A 141 0.22 15.73 -8.91
C GLY A 141 -0.95 16.72 -8.73
N LEU A 142 -2.11 16.22 -8.29
CA LEU A 142 -3.33 17.04 -8.18
C LEU A 142 -3.59 17.56 -6.76
N GLY A 143 -2.99 16.95 -5.73
CA GLY A 143 -3.18 17.38 -4.33
C GLY A 143 -4.63 17.24 -3.83
N LEU A 144 -5.47 16.50 -4.55
CA LEU A 144 -6.92 16.37 -4.28
C LEU A 144 -7.27 15.29 -3.25
N GLN A 145 -6.27 14.83 -2.48
CA GLN A 145 -6.43 13.78 -1.46
C GLN A 145 -7.50 14.15 -0.42
N ALA A 146 -7.69 15.44 -0.15
CA ALA A 146 -8.71 15.96 0.77
C ALA A 146 -10.15 15.83 0.26
N GLN A 147 -10.35 15.70 -1.06
CA GLN A 147 -11.68 15.66 -1.68
C GLN A 147 -12.10 14.26 -2.11
N LEU A 148 -11.14 13.44 -2.56
CA LEU A 148 -11.37 12.07 -3.02
C LEU A 148 -10.17 11.20 -2.63
N MET A 149 -10.43 10.09 -1.94
CA MET A 149 -9.37 9.14 -1.58
C MET A 149 -8.71 8.56 -2.83
N ASP A 150 -7.37 8.51 -2.81
CA ASP A 150 -6.50 8.07 -3.92
C ASP A 150 -6.88 6.69 -4.52
N LEU A 151 -7.56 5.86 -3.72
CA LEU A 151 -8.07 4.55 -4.10
C LEU A 151 -9.07 4.62 -5.27
N VAL A 152 -10.03 5.53 -5.22
CA VAL A 152 -11.15 5.61 -6.17
C VAL A 152 -10.67 5.88 -7.60
N PRO A 153 -9.88 6.94 -7.87
CA PRO A 153 -9.40 7.21 -9.22
C PRO A 153 -8.47 6.10 -9.73
N GLY A 154 -7.65 5.50 -8.85
CA GLY A 154 -6.81 4.37 -9.22
C GLY A 154 -7.61 3.13 -9.64
N MET A 155 -8.65 2.76 -8.88
CA MET A 155 -9.54 1.65 -9.26
C MET A 155 -10.27 1.92 -10.58
N LEU A 156 -10.78 3.13 -10.78
CA LEU A 156 -11.46 3.52 -12.02
C LEU A 156 -10.54 3.43 -13.24
N ALA A 157 -9.25 3.79 -13.08
CA ALA A 157 -8.27 3.65 -14.14
C ALA A 157 -8.06 2.17 -14.52
N GLY A 158 -7.96 1.28 -13.54
CA GLY A 158 -7.88 -0.16 -13.76
C GLY A 158 -9.09 -0.71 -14.53
N PHE A 159 -10.32 -0.34 -14.14
CA PHE A 159 -11.53 -0.75 -14.86
C PHE A 159 -11.61 -0.15 -16.27
N SER A 160 -11.15 1.09 -16.47
CA SER A 160 -11.13 1.73 -17.78
C SER A 160 -10.23 0.98 -18.76
N ILE A 161 -9.07 0.47 -18.31
CA ILE A 161 -8.19 -0.34 -19.16
C ILE A 161 -8.86 -1.64 -19.59
N TYR A 162 -9.56 -2.30 -18.67
CA TYR A 162 -10.33 -3.49 -19.01
C TYR A 162 -11.43 -3.16 -20.04
N ALA A 163 -12.18 -2.07 -19.84
CA ALA A 163 -13.23 -1.65 -20.78
C ALA A 163 -12.67 -1.37 -22.19
N ILE A 164 -11.50 -0.73 -22.29
CA ILE A 164 -10.82 -0.49 -23.56
C ILE A 164 -10.38 -1.81 -24.22
N SER A 165 -9.81 -2.73 -23.46
CA SER A 165 -9.39 -4.05 -23.97
C SER A 165 -10.57 -4.85 -24.49
N TRP A 166 -11.66 -4.89 -23.72
CA TRP A 166 -12.91 -5.55 -24.11
C TRP A 166 -13.48 -4.96 -25.41
N LEU A 167 -13.47 -3.62 -25.54
CA LEU A 167 -13.91 -2.94 -26.75
C LEU A 167 -13.06 -3.34 -27.96
N LEU A 168 -11.73 -3.31 -27.84
CA LEU A 168 -10.81 -3.69 -28.92
C LEU A 168 -11.01 -5.14 -29.38
N GLU A 169 -11.19 -6.07 -28.44
CA GLU A 169 -11.47 -7.48 -28.76
C GLU A 169 -12.79 -7.65 -29.52
N THR A 170 -13.84 -6.91 -29.15
CA THR A 170 -15.11 -6.93 -29.89
C THR A 170 -15.01 -6.35 -31.30
N TYR A 171 -14.16 -5.34 -31.52
CA TYR A 171 -13.91 -4.77 -32.85
C TYR A 171 -13.14 -5.74 -33.77
N VAL A 172 -12.05 -6.33 -33.28
CA VAL A 172 -11.24 -7.28 -34.07
C VAL A 172 -12.06 -8.50 -34.50
N ARG A 173 -12.88 -9.04 -33.61
CA ARG A 173 -13.75 -10.18 -33.91
C ARG A 173 -14.88 -9.85 -34.90
N LYS A 174 -15.20 -8.58 -35.09
CA LYS A 174 -16.20 -8.11 -36.05
C LYS A 174 -15.60 -7.99 -37.45
N GLU A 175 -14.34 -7.56 -37.57
CA GLU A 175 -13.59 -7.52 -38.83
C GLU A 175 -13.30 -8.92 -39.39
N GLU A 176 -12.97 -9.90 -38.54
CA GLU A 176 -12.71 -11.28 -38.98
C GLU A 176 -13.95 -12.01 -39.52
N LYS A 177 -15.15 -11.46 -39.28
CA LYS A 177 -16.43 -12.03 -39.72
C LYS A 177 -17.07 -11.29 -40.90
N ALA A 178 -16.46 -10.19 -41.36
CA ALA A 178 -16.93 -9.40 -42.50
C ALA A 178 -16.20 -9.84 -43.78
#